data_AF-A0A349YH46-F1
#
_entry.id   AF-A0A349YH46-F1
#
_cell.length_a   1.000
_cell.length_b   1.000
_cell.length_c   1.000
_cell.angle_alpha   90.00
_cell.angle_beta   90.00
_cell.angle_gamma   90.00
#
_symmetry.space_group_name_H-M   'P 1'
#
loop_
_entity.id
_entity.type
_entity.pdbx_description
1 polymer ?
#
loop_
_entity_poly.entity_id
_entity_poly.type
_entity_poly.pdbx_seq_one_letter_code
_entity_poly.pdbx_strand_id
1 'polypeptide(L)'
;MSMAKEIKWTFFVLDFDDTFDNELIGEFDVEDSDEFGTRPVVYMVPEEKIEKVEEIAYEAHDAFHADEEGNICIGDYFEEFLKDNHIPYKVVGNVNLTISERCCNWLSDEIHTASI
;
A
#
# COMPACT_ATOMS: atom_id res chain seq x y z
N MET A 1 -20.19 -18.40 -27.22
CA MET A 1 -20.17 -17.25 -26.31
C MET A 1 -19.53 -17.70 -25.02
N SER A 2 -18.30 -17.25 -24.74
CA SER A 2 -17.66 -17.48 -23.44
C SER A 2 -18.33 -16.54 -22.45
N MET A 3 -18.87 -17.08 -21.35
CA MET A 3 -19.33 -16.26 -20.23
C MET A 3 -18.09 -15.53 -19.69
N ALA A 4 -18.13 -14.20 -19.60
CA ALA A 4 -17.11 -13.46 -18.88
C ALA A 4 -17.05 -14.04 -17.46
N LYS A 5 -15.90 -14.58 -17.07
CA LYS A 5 -15.68 -15.07 -15.72
C LYS A 5 -15.93 -13.90 -14.78
N GLU A 6 -16.90 -14.04 -13.88
CA GLU A 6 -17.16 -13.03 -12.87
C GLU A 6 -15.91 -12.89 -12.00
N ILE A 7 -15.35 -11.68 -11.94
CA ILE A 7 -14.18 -11.40 -11.11
C ILE A 7 -14.68 -11.21 -9.68
N LYS A 8 -14.25 -12.09 -8.77
CA LYS A 8 -14.38 -11.85 -7.32
C LYS A 8 -13.31 -10.83 -6.92
N TRP A 9 -13.74 -9.76 -6.26
CA TRP A 9 -12.87 -8.68 -5.83
C TRP A 9 -12.60 -8.78 -4.34
N THR A 10 -11.39 -8.41 -3.93
CA THR A 10 -10.99 -8.25 -2.53
C THR A 10 -10.33 -6.88 -2.33
N PHE A 11 -10.22 -6.44 -1.08
CA PHE A 11 -9.47 -5.24 -0.73
C PHE A 11 -8.02 -5.58 -0.46
N PHE A 12 -7.12 -4.76 -1.00
CA PHE A 12 -5.70 -4.78 -0.72
C PHE A 12 -5.30 -3.41 -0.21
N VAL A 13 -4.55 -3.34 0.88
CA VAL A 13 -4.05 -2.08 1.41
C VAL A 13 -2.56 -2.01 1.13
N LEU A 14 -2.16 -1.01 0.35
CA LEU A 14 -0.75 -0.65 0.21
C LEU A 14 -0.42 0.28 1.36
N ASP A 15 0.41 -0.19 2.29
CA ASP A 15 0.97 0.60 3.38
C ASP A 15 2.38 1.08 3.02
N PHE A 16 2.76 2.25 3.53
CA PHE A 16 3.90 3.03 3.05
C PHE A 16 5.05 3.12 4.08
N ASP A 17 4.92 2.53 5.26
CA ASP A 17 5.74 2.93 6.41
C ASP A 17 7.09 2.21 6.58
N ASP A 18 7.51 1.39 5.63
CA ASP A 18 8.90 0.89 5.56
C ASP A 18 9.78 1.72 4.59
N THR A 19 9.22 2.82 4.05
CA THR A 19 9.92 3.72 3.11
C THR A 19 10.68 4.87 3.75
N PHE A 20 10.43 5.10 5.04
CA PHE A 20 11.27 5.96 5.86
C PHE A 20 12.14 5.05 6.71
N ASP A 21 13.42 5.00 6.38
CA ASP A 21 14.44 4.40 7.22
C ASP A 21 14.36 5.11 8.59
N ASN A 22 13.66 4.49 9.55
CA ASN A 22 13.37 5.06 10.87
C ASN A 22 14.63 5.22 11.73
N GLU A 23 15.83 5.05 11.15
CA GLU A 23 17.09 5.54 11.72
C GLU A 23 17.16 7.08 11.80
N LEU A 24 16.20 7.83 11.23
CA LEU A 24 16.19 9.29 11.25
C LEU A 24 15.07 9.93 12.10
N ILE A 25 14.76 9.36 13.26
CA ILE A 25 14.25 10.14 14.41
C ILE A 25 14.90 9.69 15.71
N GLY A 26 16.23 9.80 15.75
CA GLY A 26 16.84 10.26 16.98
C GLY A 26 16.30 11.66 17.30
N GLU A 27 15.54 11.77 18.41
CA GLU A 27 15.09 13.03 19.03
C GLU A 27 13.78 13.69 18.53
N PHE A 28 12.87 12.98 17.86
CA PHE A 28 11.47 13.45 17.73
C PHE A 28 10.53 12.38 18.27
N ASP A 29 9.75 12.72 19.30
CA ASP A 29 8.67 11.87 19.81
C ASP A 29 7.61 11.68 18.70
N VAL A 30 7.81 10.66 17.88
CA VAL A 30 6.85 10.23 16.84
C VAL A 30 5.52 9.77 17.45
N GLU A 31 5.54 9.44 18.74
CA GLU A 31 4.37 8.98 19.49
C GLU A 31 3.26 10.05 19.57
N ASP A 32 3.55 11.34 19.31
CA ASP A 32 2.59 12.46 19.37
C ASP A 32 2.42 13.21 18.03
N SER A 33 2.76 12.60 16.88
CA SER A 33 2.56 13.25 15.58
C SER A 33 1.13 13.02 15.05
N ASP A 34 0.31 14.09 15.07
CA ASP A 34 -0.95 14.19 14.33
C ASP A 34 -0.76 14.23 12.80
N GLU A 35 0.48 14.08 12.31
CA GLU A 35 0.75 14.05 10.89
C GLU A 35 0.32 12.72 10.26
N PHE A 36 -0.15 12.80 9.02
CA PHE A 36 -0.60 11.65 8.25
C PHE A 36 0.52 10.96 7.47
N GLY A 37 1.77 11.45 7.50
CA GLY A 37 2.85 10.94 6.63
C GLY A 37 2.37 10.66 5.19
N THR A 38 2.90 9.60 4.59
CA THR A 38 2.29 9.00 3.40
C THR A 38 1.12 8.09 3.84
N ARG A 39 -0.07 8.30 3.29
CA ARG A 39 -1.29 7.60 3.73
C ARG A 39 -1.42 6.24 3.04
N PRO A 40 -1.77 5.16 3.78
CA PRO A 40 -2.11 3.88 3.17
C PRO A 40 -3.25 4.03 2.16
N VAL A 41 -3.17 3.32 1.05
CA VAL A 41 -4.15 3.37 -0.04
C VAL A 41 -4.83 2.02 -0.15
N VAL A 42 -6.16 2.03 -0.20
CA VAL A 42 -6.98 0.84 -0.35
C VAL A 42 -7.34 0.66 -1.82
N TYR A 43 -7.07 -0.53 -2.33
CA TYR A 43 -7.36 -0.96 -3.69
C TYR A 43 -8.38 -2.09 -3.68
N MET A 44 -9.24 -2.16 -4.70
CA MET A 44 -9.92 -3.39 -5.07
C MET A 44 -9.10 -4.11 -6.14
N VAL A 45 -8.76 -5.36 -5.88
CA VAL A 45 -8.03 -6.24 -6.82
C VAL A 45 -8.75 -7.59 -6.97
N PRO A 46 -8.49 -8.35 -8.05
CA PRO A 46 -9.04 -9.69 -8.21
C PRO A 46 -8.50 -10.61 -7.12
N GLU A 47 -9.39 -11.30 -6.43
CA GLU A 47 -9.01 -12.23 -5.33
C GLU A 47 -8.07 -13.32 -5.83
N GLU A 48 -8.27 -13.83 -7.04
CA GLU A 48 -7.41 -14.85 -7.66
C GLU A 48 -6.00 -14.35 -8.02
N LYS A 49 -5.73 -13.05 -7.87
CA LYS A 49 -4.44 -12.41 -8.16
C LYS A 49 -3.75 -11.87 -6.92
N ILE A 50 -4.28 -12.10 -5.72
CA ILE A 50 -3.78 -11.48 -4.49
C ILE A 50 -2.30 -11.76 -4.26
N GLU A 51 -1.83 -13.00 -4.47
CA GLU A 51 -0.42 -13.36 -4.33
C GLU A 51 0.47 -12.57 -5.31
N LYS A 52 0.02 -12.35 -6.56
CA LYS A 52 0.77 -11.54 -7.52
C LYS A 52 0.72 -10.05 -7.19
N VAL A 53 -0.38 -9.58 -6.61
CA VAL A 53 -0.51 -8.20 -6.14
C VAL A 53 0.45 -7.94 -4.98
N GLU A 54 0.61 -8.90 -4.06
CA GLU A 54 1.62 -8.84 -2.98
C GLU A 54 3.04 -8.79 -3.55
N GLU A 55 3.39 -9.67 -4.50
CA GLU A 55 4.69 -9.61 -5.18
C GLU A 55 4.94 -8.23 -5.83
N ILE A 56 3.93 -7.68 -6.53
CA ILE A 56 4.04 -6.36 -7.17
C ILE A 56 4.20 -5.24 -6.13
N ALA A 57 3.59 -5.36 -4.96
CA ALA A 57 3.81 -4.40 -3.87
C ALA A 57 5.26 -4.41 -3.38
N TYR A 58 5.88 -5.60 -3.26
CA TYR A 58 7.31 -5.71 -2.95
C TYR A 58 8.19 -5.16 -4.08
N GLU A 59 7.86 -5.46 -5.35
CA GLU A 59 8.59 -4.90 -6.50
C GLU A 59 8.51 -3.36 -6.52
N ALA A 60 7.33 -2.79 -6.23
CA ALA A 60 7.13 -1.35 -6.15
C ALA A 60 7.90 -0.73 -4.98
N HIS A 61 7.94 -1.40 -3.84
CA HIS A 61 8.77 -1.03 -2.70
C HIS A 61 10.26 -0.95 -3.07
N ASP A 62 10.79 -1.98 -3.72
CA ASP A 62 12.20 -2.01 -4.11
C ASP A 62 12.53 -0.94 -5.16
N ALA A 63 11.62 -0.73 -6.12
CA ALA A 63 11.76 0.32 -7.14
C ALA A 63 11.74 1.73 -6.53
N PHE A 64 10.85 1.96 -5.56
CA PHE A 64 10.79 3.22 -4.82
C PHE A 64 12.09 3.51 -4.06
N HIS A 65 12.66 2.50 -3.39
CA HIS A 65 13.94 2.65 -2.68
C HIS A 65 15.16 2.79 -3.60
N ALA A 66 15.08 2.27 -4.82
CA ALA A 66 16.12 2.43 -5.84
C ALA A 66 16.05 3.78 -6.58
N ASP A 67 14.95 4.53 -6.45
CA ASP A 67 14.80 5.85 -7.07
C ASP A 67 15.52 6.94 -6.28
N GLU A 68 16.78 7.22 -6.65
CA GLU A 68 17.59 8.29 -6.06
C GLU A 68 17.03 9.70 -6.35
N GLU A 69 16.16 9.87 -7.35
CA GLU A 69 15.54 11.17 -7.64
C GLU A 69 14.35 11.46 -6.71
N GLY A 70 13.72 10.42 -6.13
CA GLY A 70 12.67 10.54 -5.11
C GLY A 70 11.43 11.31 -5.57
N ASN A 71 11.16 11.37 -6.88
CA ASN A 71 10.12 12.22 -7.45
C ASN A 71 8.77 11.51 -7.60
N ILE A 72 8.74 10.19 -7.44
CA ILE A 72 7.58 9.32 -7.68
C ILE A 72 7.19 8.65 -6.37
N CYS A 73 5.89 8.57 -6.07
CA CYS A 73 5.45 7.84 -4.89
C CYS A 73 5.36 6.34 -5.18
N ILE A 74 5.60 5.47 -4.20
CA ILE A 74 5.46 4.00 -4.34
C ILE A 74 4.08 3.59 -4.89
N GLY A 75 3.02 4.36 -4.60
CA GLY A 75 1.69 4.15 -5.18
C GLY A 75 1.70 4.23 -6.71
N ASP A 76 2.45 5.15 -7.30
CA ASP A 76 2.58 5.27 -8.75
C ASP A 76 3.31 4.06 -9.34
N TYR A 77 4.40 3.61 -8.71
CA TYR A 77 5.11 2.38 -9.11
C TYR A 77 4.19 1.15 -9.05
N PHE A 78 3.46 1.00 -7.94
CA PHE A 78 2.52 -0.10 -7.75
C PHE A 78 1.43 -0.10 -8.83
N GLU A 79 0.82 1.06 -9.10
CA GLU A 79 -0.20 1.21 -10.13
C GLU A 79 0.33 0.96 -11.55
N GLU A 80 1.56 1.38 -11.85
CA GLU A 80 2.23 1.10 -13.12
C GLU A 80 2.47 -0.41 -13.28
N PHE A 81 3.01 -1.07 -12.26
CA PHE A 81 3.31 -2.50 -12.32
C PHE A 81 2.03 -3.36 -12.40
N LEU A 82 0.93 -2.94 -11.76
CA LEU A 82 -0.37 -3.58 -11.94
C LEU A 82 -0.84 -3.48 -13.41
N LYS A 83 -0.65 -2.33 -14.07
CA LYS A 83 -0.99 -2.14 -15.49
C LYS A 83 -0.14 -3.02 -16.39
N ASP A 84 1.18 -3.06 -16.16
CA ASP A 84 2.11 -3.88 -16.95
C ASP A 84 1.82 -5.38 -16.82
N ASN A 85 1.42 -5.82 -15.63
CA ASN A 85 0.99 -7.20 -15.38
C ASN A 85 -0.46 -7.49 -15.80
N HIS A 86 -1.15 -6.51 -16.40
CA HIS A 86 -2.55 -6.61 -16.85
C HIS A 86 -3.51 -7.01 -15.73
N ILE A 87 -3.24 -6.57 -14.50
CA ILE A 87 -4.10 -6.80 -13.33
C ILE A 87 -5.07 -5.63 -13.21
N PRO A 88 -6.39 -5.85 -13.38
CA PRO A 88 -7.34 -4.77 -13.22
C PRO A 88 -7.44 -4.38 -11.75
N TYR A 89 -7.48 -3.08 -11.45
CA TYR A 89 -7.62 -2.58 -10.08
C TYR A 89 -8.57 -1.38 -10.02
N LYS A 90 -8.99 -1.02 -8.81
CA LYS A 90 -9.70 0.23 -8.53
C LYS A 90 -9.17 0.85 -7.25
N VAL A 91 -8.86 2.14 -7.27
CA VAL A 91 -8.55 2.90 -6.06
C VAL A 91 -9.85 3.16 -5.31
N VAL A 92 -9.91 2.76 -4.05
CA VAL A 92 -11.08 2.93 -3.16
C VAL A 92 -10.94 4.22 -2.37
N GLY A 93 -9.73 4.51 -1.90
CA GLY A 93 -9.40 5.72 -1.15
C GLY A 93 -8.22 5.50 -0.21
N ASN A 94 -8.00 6.49 0.65
CA ASN A 94 -6.90 6.48 1.61
C ASN A 94 -7.42 6.11 3.00
N VAL A 95 -6.61 5.39 3.76
CA VAL A 95 -6.81 5.20 5.20
C VAL A 95 -6.33 6.47 5.90
N ASN A 96 -7.23 7.14 6.61
CA ASN A 96 -6.92 8.38 7.33
C ASN A 96 -6.51 8.07 8.76
N LEU A 97 -5.33 7.45 8.92
CA LEU A 97 -4.67 7.30 10.21
C LEU A 97 -3.44 8.21 10.26
N THR A 98 -3.21 8.81 11.42
CA THR A 98 -1.95 9.48 11.77
C THR A 98 -0.81 8.47 11.90
N ILE A 99 0.42 8.96 12.02
CA ILE A 99 1.60 8.11 12.28
C ILE A 99 1.46 7.44 13.66
N SER A 100 1.04 8.18 14.68
CA SER A 100 0.79 7.63 16.03
C SER A 100 -0.26 6.52 16.04
N GLU A 101 -1.33 6.67 15.26
CA GLU A 101 -2.37 5.64 15.14
C GLU A 101 -1.90 4.37 14.39
N ARG A 102 -0.78 4.42 13.66
CA ARG A 102 -0.19 3.28 12.94
C ARG A 102 0.84 2.50 13.76
N CYS A 103 0.94 2.75 15.08
CA CYS A 103 1.83 2.02 15.98
C CYS A 103 3.26 1.83 15.41
N CYS A 104 3.75 2.86 14.70
CA CYS A 104 5.07 2.96 14.08
C CYS A 104 5.49 1.89 13.05
N ASN A 105 4.66 0.89 12.71
CA ASN A 105 5.09 -0.18 11.78
C ASN A 105 3.97 -0.89 11.00
N TRP A 106 2.68 -0.72 11.33
CA TRP A 106 1.59 -1.47 10.70
C TRP A 106 0.26 -0.70 10.78
N LEU A 107 -0.68 -0.95 9.86
CA LEU A 107 -2.10 -0.62 10.08
C LEU A 107 -2.48 -0.95 11.53
N SER A 108 -3.12 -0.01 12.22
CA SER A 108 -3.55 -0.16 13.62
C SER A 108 -4.14 -1.56 13.85
N ASP A 109 -3.83 -2.20 14.98
CA ASP A 109 -4.48 -3.45 15.40
C ASP A 109 -6.02 -3.34 15.44
N GLU A 110 -6.55 -2.10 15.47
CA GLU A 110 -7.98 -1.77 15.38
C GLU A 110 -8.56 -1.89 13.97
N ILE A 111 -7.73 -1.90 12.91
CA ILE A 111 -8.15 -2.16 11.53
C ILE A 111 -8.08 -3.67 11.29
N HIS A 112 -9.22 -4.33 11.50
CA HIS A 112 -9.38 -5.72 11.08
C HIS A 112 -9.54 -5.80 9.55
N THR A 113 -8.55 -6.36 8.86
CA THR A 113 -8.70 -6.83 7.49
C THR A 113 -9.54 -8.11 7.50
N ALA A 114 -10.84 -7.98 7.22
CA ALA A 114 -11.70 -9.14 7.06
C ALA A 114 -11.47 -9.76 5.67
N SER A 115 -10.58 -10.76 5.60
CA SER A 115 -10.53 -11.69 4.47
C SER A 115 -11.74 -12.63 4.55
N ILE A 116 -12.66 -12.58 3.58
CA ILE A 116 -13.85 -13.45 3.50
C ILE A 116 -13.59 -14.71 2.67
#